data_AF-A0A150G0N3-F1
#
_entry.id   AF-A0A150G0N3-F1
#
_cell.length_a   1.000
_cell.length_b   1.000
_cell.length_c   1.000
_cell.angle_alpha   90.00
_cell.angle_beta   90.00
_cell.angle_gamma   90.00
#
_symmetry.space_group_name_H-M   'P 1'
#
loop_
_entity.id
_entity.type
_entity.pdbx_description
1 polymer ?
#
loop_
_entity_poly.entity_id
_entity_poly.type
_entity_poly.pdbx_seq_one_letter_code
_entity_poly.pdbx_strand_id
1 'polypeptide(L)'
;MLLFNKARSHAVVSFVASGHVVIFRGSDRTPLACFRTTPGFNGARQAHAAYPTGDNRYIVVANQNGKKLERINVDWKAETFVHDLNATLPLYGNCTTPNGVLCEDPALRPDNAPICTPNFGDPRIAFATLRGGGLFVVDYTKTPMAIVAEYDNSTIGANGCGGAAGGNHMYINSGGGAANNLYEFRVYKFPRNGVYSGRNPPNTPRPTVVADDRNGTRDAHGAGITRDTNGYNSVIDVYSFDTDRLVNRIDLKAANLTSDPTPDALTISPIQDHAFVSLRGAFPLSGDPHISTGSSAGLGVLVVEGVGRSAHLQKILTITNIVGGVNRADPHGVDVRTTNDRCTKILSTHRRLR
;
A
#
# COMPACT_ATOMS: atom_id res chain seq x y z
N MET A 1 -8.69 -1.37 -0.33
CA MET A 1 -7.56 -1.76 -1.22
C MET A 1 -7.91 -2.94 -2.11
N LEU A 2 -7.28 -3.06 -3.28
CA LEU A 2 -7.38 -4.19 -4.22
C LEU A 2 -5.96 -4.60 -4.64
N LEU A 3 -5.61 -5.87 -4.47
CA LEU A 3 -4.30 -6.43 -4.83
C LEU A 3 -4.47 -7.83 -5.44
N PHE A 4 -3.69 -8.17 -6.45
CA PHE A 4 -3.64 -9.52 -7.00
C PHE A 4 -2.51 -10.36 -6.38
N ASN A 5 -2.71 -11.68 -6.31
CA ASN A 5 -1.62 -12.61 -6.01
C ASN A 5 -0.52 -12.55 -7.11
N LYS A 6 0.66 -13.13 -6.86
CA LYS A 6 1.81 -13.07 -7.80
C LYS A 6 1.48 -13.53 -9.22
N ALA A 7 0.59 -14.52 -9.36
CA ALA A 7 0.15 -15.05 -10.65
C ALA A 7 -0.97 -14.21 -11.32
N ARG A 8 -1.49 -13.20 -10.62
CA ARG A 8 -2.68 -12.41 -11.01
C ARG A 8 -3.92 -13.24 -11.32
N SER A 9 -3.99 -14.40 -10.68
CA SER A 9 -5.09 -15.37 -10.77
C SER A 9 -6.23 -15.07 -9.81
N HIS A 10 -5.92 -14.42 -8.68
CA HIS A 10 -6.87 -14.14 -7.60
C HIS A 10 -6.69 -12.70 -7.11
N ALA A 11 -7.81 -12.02 -6.88
CA ALA A 11 -7.85 -10.69 -6.30
C ALA A 11 -8.17 -10.78 -4.81
N VAL A 12 -7.51 -9.95 -4.00
CA VAL A 12 -7.78 -9.74 -2.59
C VAL A 12 -8.26 -8.31 -2.41
N VAL A 13 -9.44 -8.16 -1.82
CA VAL A 13 -10.10 -6.86 -1.63
C VAL A 13 -10.31 -6.62 -0.14
N SER A 14 -9.78 -5.51 0.36
CA SER A 14 -9.98 -5.03 1.73
C SER A 14 -11.05 -3.96 1.77
N PHE A 15 -12.07 -4.18 2.61
CA PHE A 15 -13.16 -3.26 2.89
C PHE A 15 -12.91 -2.57 4.23
N VAL A 16 -12.34 -1.37 4.17
CA VAL A 16 -11.94 -0.56 5.34
C VAL A 16 -13.08 -0.45 6.35
N ALA A 17 -14.21 0.11 5.93
CA ALA A 17 -15.33 0.44 6.81
C ALA A 17 -15.97 -0.78 7.51
N SER A 18 -16.04 -1.92 6.84
CA SER A 18 -16.71 -3.12 7.39
C SER A 18 -15.75 -4.09 8.08
N GLY A 19 -14.45 -3.94 7.87
CA GLY A 19 -13.43 -4.83 8.40
C GLY A 19 -13.30 -6.15 7.64
N HIS A 20 -13.78 -6.23 6.39
CA HIS A 20 -13.76 -7.48 5.63
C HIS A 20 -12.59 -7.55 4.65
N VAL A 21 -12.12 -8.78 4.42
CA VAL A 21 -11.21 -9.14 3.33
C VAL A 21 -11.90 -10.20 2.49
N VAL A 22 -12.09 -9.93 1.20
CA VAL A 22 -12.74 -10.86 0.27
C VAL A 22 -11.73 -11.30 -0.79
N ILE A 23 -11.69 -12.60 -1.05
CA ILE A 23 -10.84 -13.20 -2.07
C ILE A 23 -11.72 -13.59 -3.25
N PHE A 24 -11.37 -13.12 -4.44
CA PHE A 24 -12.07 -13.41 -5.68
C PHE A 24 -11.19 -14.22 -6.62
N ARG A 25 -11.78 -15.20 -7.31
CA ARG A 25 -11.16 -15.76 -8.51
C ARG A 25 -11.12 -14.68 -9.58
N GLY A 26 -9.93 -14.42 -10.12
CA GLY A 26 -9.72 -13.35 -11.07
C GLY A 26 -10.54 -13.54 -12.35
N SER A 27 -10.52 -14.76 -12.91
CA SER A 27 -11.08 -15.11 -14.24
C SER A 27 -12.55 -14.73 -14.41
N ASP A 28 -13.37 -15.08 -13.44
CA ASP A 28 -14.83 -14.95 -13.47
C ASP A 28 -15.38 -14.03 -12.37
N ARG A 29 -14.51 -13.48 -11.52
CA ARG A 29 -14.85 -12.60 -10.39
C ARG A 29 -15.72 -13.28 -9.33
N THR A 30 -15.67 -14.61 -9.23
CA THR A 30 -16.39 -15.36 -8.20
C THR A 30 -15.77 -15.08 -6.82
N PRO A 31 -16.55 -14.67 -5.80
CA PRO A 31 -16.07 -14.59 -4.44
C PRO A 31 -15.85 -16.00 -3.90
N LEU A 32 -14.63 -16.30 -3.44
CA LEU A 32 -14.24 -17.62 -2.93
C LEU A 32 -14.25 -17.67 -1.39
N ALA A 33 -13.88 -16.57 -0.75
CA ALA A 33 -13.85 -16.47 0.71
C ALA A 33 -14.07 -15.03 1.16
N CYS A 34 -14.69 -14.87 2.33
CA CYS A 34 -14.91 -13.58 2.98
C CYS A 34 -14.54 -13.71 4.46
N PHE A 35 -13.52 -12.98 4.88
CA PHE A 35 -13.05 -12.93 6.26
C PHE A 35 -13.39 -11.58 6.86
N ARG A 36 -13.64 -11.56 8.17
CA ARG A 36 -13.75 -10.33 8.94
C ARG A 36 -12.59 -10.28 9.94
N THR A 37 -11.82 -9.20 9.93
CA THR A 37 -10.69 -9.02 10.85
C THR A 37 -11.15 -9.10 12.29
N THR A 38 -10.37 -9.69 13.20
CA THR A 38 -10.74 -9.91 14.60
C THR A 38 -10.91 -8.61 15.40
N PRO A 39 -11.73 -8.56 16.47
CA PRO A 39 -11.85 -7.35 17.28
C PRO A 39 -10.56 -7.16 18.07
N GLY A 40 -10.05 -5.94 18.09
CA GLY A 40 -8.81 -5.60 18.76
C GLY A 40 -8.98 -4.50 19.79
N PHE A 41 -8.12 -3.50 19.75
CA PHE A 41 -8.16 -2.36 20.65
C PHE A 41 -9.56 -1.75 20.75
N ASN A 42 -10.11 -1.66 21.95
CA ASN A 42 -11.47 -1.19 22.24
C ASN A 42 -12.59 -1.88 21.44
N GLY A 43 -12.37 -3.14 21.04
CA GLY A 43 -13.33 -3.92 20.24
C GLY A 43 -13.38 -3.52 18.75
N ALA A 44 -12.56 -2.56 18.32
CA ALA A 44 -12.56 -2.04 16.96
C ALA A 44 -11.97 -3.03 15.93
N ARG A 45 -12.33 -2.84 14.66
CA ARG A 45 -11.93 -3.63 13.49
C ARG A 45 -11.87 -2.71 12.27
N GLN A 46 -10.83 -2.81 11.46
CA GLN A 46 -10.73 -2.07 10.21
C GLN A 46 -9.69 -2.73 9.29
N ALA A 47 -10.14 -3.47 8.27
CA ALA A 47 -9.26 -4.11 7.30
C ALA A 47 -8.79 -3.05 6.30
N HIS A 48 -7.72 -2.33 6.65
CA HIS A 48 -7.22 -1.24 5.82
C HIS A 48 -6.58 -1.79 4.55
N ALA A 49 -5.69 -2.76 4.72
CA ALA A 49 -5.00 -3.44 3.63
C ALA A 49 -4.87 -4.95 3.85
N ALA A 50 -4.75 -5.71 2.77
CA ALA A 50 -4.49 -7.15 2.79
C ALA A 50 -3.57 -7.52 1.62
N TYR A 51 -2.30 -7.77 1.93
CA TYR A 51 -1.25 -7.99 0.94
C TYR A 51 -0.96 -9.49 0.76
N PRO A 52 -1.21 -10.07 -0.44
CA PRO A 52 -0.69 -11.39 -0.79
C PRO A 52 0.84 -11.42 -0.70
N THR A 53 1.41 -12.43 -0.04
CA THR A 53 2.88 -12.56 0.11
C THR A 53 3.56 -13.01 -1.18
N GLY A 54 4.83 -12.61 -1.36
CA GLY A 54 5.61 -12.96 -2.55
C GLY A 54 5.96 -14.45 -2.69
N ASP A 55 5.91 -15.19 -1.59
CA ASP A 55 5.99 -16.66 -1.55
C ASP A 55 4.65 -17.36 -1.86
N ASN A 56 3.57 -16.58 -2.06
CA ASN A 56 2.21 -17.04 -2.33
C ASN A 56 1.59 -17.93 -1.23
N ARG A 57 2.10 -17.91 0.00
CA ARG A 57 1.59 -18.77 1.08
C ARG A 57 0.63 -18.08 2.03
N TYR A 58 0.64 -16.75 2.06
CA TYR A 58 -0.15 -15.99 3.01
C TYR A 58 -0.76 -14.72 2.40
N ILE A 59 -1.73 -14.15 3.10
CA ILE A 59 -2.14 -12.76 3.00
C ILE A 59 -1.91 -12.13 4.37
N VAL A 60 -1.19 -11.01 4.41
CA VAL A 60 -0.99 -10.24 5.65
C VAL A 60 -1.98 -9.08 5.67
N VAL A 61 -2.84 -9.05 6.68
CA VAL A 61 -3.93 -8.09 6.82
C VAL A 61 -3.58 -7.04 7.89
N ALA A 62 -3.61 -5.77 7.51
CA ALA A 62 -3.51 -4.65 8.43
C ALA A 62 -4.90 -4.36 9.02
N ASN A 63 -5.11 -4.80 10.26
CA ASN A 63 -6.30 -4.46 11.03
C ASN A 63 -6.03 -3.16 11.81
N GLN A 64 -6.22 -2.03 11.13
CA GLN A 64 -5.76 -0.71 11.54
C GLN A 64 -6.31 -0.32 12.92
N ASN A 65 -7.62 -0.06 13.04
CA ASN A 65 -8.23 0.28 14.32
C ASN A 65 -8.27 -0.88 15.32
N GLY A 66 -8.15 -2.12 14.87
CA GLY A 66 -7.92 -3.25 15.77
C GLY A 66 -6.51 -3.26 16.38
N LYS A 67 -5.56 -2.49 15.83
CA LYS A 67 -4.13 -2.50 16.18
C LYS A 67 -3.54 -3.90 16.11
N LYS A 68 -3.76 -4.61 15.00
CA LYS A 68 -3.24 -5.97 14.77
C LYS A 68 -2.75 -6.16 13.34
N LEU A 69 -1.80 -7.08 13.19
CA LEU A 69 -1.56 -7.75 11.91
C LEU A 69 -2.15 -9.16 11.98
N GLU A 70 -2.99 -9.50 11.01
CA GLU A 70 -3.63 -10.82 10.91
C GLU A 70 -3.12 -11.56 9.67
N ARG A 71 -3.19 -12.90 9.69
CA ARG A 71 -2.69 -13.74 8.58
C ARG A 71 -3.79 -14.65 8.08
N ILE A 72 -3.93 -14.72 6.75
CA ILE A 72 -4.74 -15.74 6.09
C ILE A 72 -3.77 -16.68 5.38
N ASN A 73 -3.80 -17.97 5.71
CA ASN A 73 -3.07 -19.01 5.01
C ASN A 73 -3.79 -19.32 3.70
N VAL A 74 -3.05 -19.41 2.60
CA VAL A 74 -3.65 -19.56 1.26
C VAL A 74 -3.01 -20.71 0.49
N ASP A 75 -3.86 -21.47 -0.19
CA ASP A 75 -3.49 -22.30 -1.34
C ASP A 75 -4.30 -21.82 -2.54
N TRP A 76 -3.65 -21.04 -3.42
CA TRP A 76 -4.29 -20.47 -4.59
C TRP A 76 -4.74 -21.51 -5.62
N LYS A 77 -4.12 -22.69 -5.65
CA LYS A 77 -4.45 -23.73 -6.63
C LYS A 77 -5.63 -24.56 -6.14
N ALA A 78 -5.62 -24.92 -4.86
CA ALA A 78 -6.72 -25.63 -4.23
C ALA A 78 -7.88 -24.69 -3.84
N GLU A 79 -7.69 -23.37 -3.97
CA GLU A 79 -8.64 -22.33 -3.54
C GLU A 79 -9.06 -22.49 -2.08
N THR A 80 -8.10 -22.81 -1.22
CA THR A 80 -8.32 -22.93 0.22
C THR A 80 -7.73 -21.72 0.95
N PHE A 81 -8.51 -21.16 1.86
CA PHE A 81 -8.19 -19.92 2.56
C PHE A 81 -8.57 -20.08 4.03
N VAL A 82 -7.61 -19.93 4.94
CA VAL A 82 -7.83 -20.14 6.38
C VAL A 82 -7.32 -18.95 7.16
N HIS A 83 -8.19 -18.31 7.93
CA HIS A 83 -7.79 -17.26 8.86
C HIS A 83 -7.00 -17.86 10.02
N ASP A 84 -5.69 -17.61 10.05
CA ASP A 84 -4.78 -18.14 11.04
C ASP A 84 -4.74 -17.24 12.28
N LEU A 85 -5.65 -17.51 13.22
CA LEU A 85 -5.76 -16.73 14.45
C LEU A 85 -4.50 -16.83 15.31
N ASN A 86 -3.80 -17.98 15.29
CA ASN A 86 -2.57 -18.20 16.06
C ASN A 86 -1.39 -17.39 15.51
N ALA A 87 -1.45 -17.01 14.23
CA ALA A 87 -0.44 -16.16 13.60
C ALA A 87 -0.60 -14.67 13.91
N THR A 88 -1.73 -14.26 14.48
CA THR A 88 -2.05 -12.85 14.70
C THR A 88 -1.03 -12.19 15.62
N LEU A 89 -0.50 -11.04 15.18
CA LEU A 89 0.39 -10.19 15.96
C LEU A 89 -0.42 -9.00 16.51
N PRO A 90 -0.72 -8.96 17.83
CA PRO A 90 -1.28 -7.78 18.46
C PRO A 90 -0.23 -6.68 18.56
N LEU A 91 -0.61 -5.45 18.23
CA LEU A 91 0.24 -4.27 18.39
C LEU A 91 -0.14 -3.44 19.63
N TYR A 92 -1.28 -3.69 20.26
CA TYR A 92 -1.71 -3.01 21.49
C TYR A 92 -1.45 -3.86 22.75
N GLY A 93 -1.68 -3.26 23.93
CA GLY A 93 -1.50 -3.92 25.21
C GLY A 93 -0.02 -4.11 25.54
N ASN A 94 0.39 -5.32 25.91
CA ASN A 94 1.78 -5.63 26.30
C ASN A 94 2.71 -5.92 25.10
N CYS A 95 2.36 -5.47 23.90
CA CYS A 95 3.23 -5.64 22.74
C CYS A 95 4.54 -4.87 22.94
N THR A 96 5.66 -5.58 22.83
CA THR A 96 7.00 -4.99 22.81
C THR A 96 7.72 -5.34 21.52
N THR A 97 8.54 -4.40 21.09
CA THR A 97 9.52 -4.57 20.02
C THR A 97 10.69 -5.43 20.49
N PRO A 98 11.50 -5.99 19.57
CA PRO A 98 12.72 -6.72 19.91
C PRO A 98 13.68 -6.01 20.85
N ASN A 99 13.80 -4.67 20.80
CA ASN A 99 14.63 -3.91 21.75
C ASN A 99 13.90 -3.53 23.06
N GLY A 100 12.77 -4.18 23.36
CA GLY A 100 12.07 -4.06 24.65
C GLY A 100 11.20 -2.80 24.81
N VAL A 101 11.06 -1.99 23.76
CA VAL A 101 10.19 -0.80 23.77
C VAL A 101 8.75 -1.20 23.43
N LEU A 102 7.76 -0.55 24.04
CA LEU A 102 6.35 -0.74 23.68
C LEU A 102 6.10 -0.48 22.18
N CYS A 103 5.24 -1.30 21.58
CA CYS A 103 4.84 -1.14 20.19
C CYS A 103 4.06 0.17 19.96
N GLU A 104 3.26 0.59 20.94
CA GLU A 104 2.72 1.95 21.02
C GLU A 104 3.47 2.69 22.12
N ASP A 105 4.18 3.74 21.75
CA ASP A 105 4.94 4.55 22.69
C ASP A 105 4.67 6.02 22.37
N PRO A 106 4.27 6.86 23.35
CA PRO A 106 3.90 8.25 23.08
C PRO A 106 4.98 9.09 22.39
N ALA A 107 6.26 8.77 22.59
CA ALA A 107 7.37 9.49 21.98
C ALA A 107 7.78 8.87 20.64
N LEU A 108 7.83 7.53 20.58
CA LEU A 108 8.46 6.83 19.46
C LEU A 108 7.46 6.41 18.37
N ARG A 109 6.27 5.91 18.72
CA ARG A 109 5.18 5.54 17.79
C ARG A 109 3.84 5.86 18.47
N PRO A 110 3.40 7.13 18.45
CA PRO A 110 2.29 7.63 19.27
C PRO A 110 0.93 7.02 18.91
N ASP A 111 0.81 6.49 17.70
CA ASP A 111 -0.34 5.70 17.27
C ASP A 111 0.12 4.57 16.36
N ASN A 112 0.09 3.35 16.88
CA ASN A 112 0.65 2.19 16.17
C ASN A 112 -0.38 1.41 15.34
N ALA A 113 -1.53 2.02 15.03
CA ALA A 113 -2.49 1.44 14.11
C ALA A 113 -1.82 1.15 12.75
N PRO A 114 -1.74 -0.13 12.31
CA PRO A 114 -1.06 -0.48 11.08
C PRO A 114 -1.91 -0.11 9.86
N ILE A 115 -1.29 0.47 8.83
CA ILE A 115 -2.00 0.97 7.65
C ILE A 115 -1.87 -0.02 6.49
N CYS A 116 -0.64 -0.21 6.00
CA CYS A 116 -0.35 -1.08 4.86
C CYS A 116 0.86 -1.95 5.16
N THR A 117 0.95 -3.09 4.48
CA THR A 117 1.96 -4.13 4.73
C THR A 117 2.68 -4.56 3.45
N PRO A 118 3.22 -3.63 2.64
CA PRO A 118 3.95 -3.99 1.44
C PRO A 118 5.06 -5.00 1.75
N ASN A 119 5.06 -6.08 0.98
CA ASN A 119 5.87 -7.28 1.18
C ASN A 119 6.40 -7.82 -0.16
N PHE A 120 6.50 -6.95 -1.17
CA PHE A 120 6.78 -7.33 -2.55
C PHE A 120 8.09 -8.12 -2.68
N GLY A 121 7.97 -9.36 -3.17
CA GLY A 121 8.99 -10.33 -3.57
C GLY A 121 9.51 -11.27 -2.48
N ASP A 122 10.79 -11.67 -2.52
CA ASP A 122 11.27 -12.91 -1.86
C ASP A 122 11.89 -12.80 -0.44
N PRO A 123 11.95 -11.66 0.27
CA PRO A 123 12.13 -11.74 1.72
C PRO A 123 10.81 -12.15 2.38
N ARG A 124 10.93 -13.00 3.40
CA ARG A 124 9.82 -13.44 4.25
C ARG A 124 9.39 -12.37 5.28
N ILE A 125 9.32 -11.11 4.84
CA ILE A 125 9.00 -9.95 5.67
C ILE A 125 7.91 -9.06 5.05
N ALA A 126 7.14 -8.41 5.90
CA ALA A 126 6.23 -7.32 5.55
C ALA A 126 6.66 -6.04 6.26
N PHE A 127 6.55 -4.91 5.57
CA PHE A 127 6.81 -3.59 6.15
C PHE A 127 5.47 -2.99 6.58
N ALA A 128 5.20 -2.97 7.89
CA ALA A 128 3.97 -2.43 8.46
C ALA A 128 4.14 -0.94 8.81
N THR A 129 3.58 -0.06 7.98
CA THR A 129 3.53 1.39 8.23
C THR A 129 2.49 1.73 9.30
N LEU A 130 2.74 2.78 10.08
CA LEU A 130 1.92 3.14 11.25
C LEU A 130 1.27 4.52 11.10
N ARG A 131 0.04 4.67 11.62
CA ARG A 131 -0.74 5.91 11.57
C ARG A 131 -0.06 7.09 12.25
N GLY A 132 0.58 6.87 13.40
CA GLY A 132 1.31 7.91 14.15
C GLY A 132 2.77 8.09 13.73
N GLY A 133 3.21 7.41 12.67
CA GLY A 133 4.63 7.37 12.27
C GLY A 133 5.40 6.21 12.90
N GLY A 134 6.56 5.93 12.31
CA GLY A 134 7.31 4.71 12.54
C GLY A 134 6.88 3.57 11.63
N LEU A 135 7.59 2.44 11.75
CA LEU A 135 7.41 1.27 10.91
C LEU A 135 7.87 0.01 11.65
N PHE A 136 7.18 -1.10 11.44
CA PHE A 136 7.68 -2.43 11.83
C PHE A 136 8.05 -3.26 10.61
N VAL A 137 9.16 -3.98 10.69
CA VAL A 137 9.44 -5.08 9.77
C VAL A 137 9.04 -6.36 10.45
N VAL A 138 8.15 -7.13 9.82
CA VAL A 138 7.48 -8.28 10.43
C VAL A 138 7.79 -9.53 9.64
N ASP A 139 8.33 -10.54 10.29
CA ASP A 139 8.42 -11.90 9.75
C ASP A 139 7.03 -12.53 9.79
N TYR A 140 6.39 -12.57 8.62
CA TYR A 140 5.03 -13.09 8.48
C TYR A 140 4.95 -14.62 8.50
N THR A 141 6.08 -15.33 8.52
CA THR A 141 6.13 -16.79 8.47
C THR A 141 6.12 -17.45 9.84
N LYS A 142 6.45 -16.71 10.89
CA LYS A 142 6.34 -17.15 12.28
C LYS A 142 4.90 -17.25 12.75
N THR A 143 4.66 -18.05 13.78
CA THR A 143 3.34 -18.21 14.41
C THR A 143 3.53 -18.11 15.93
N PRO A 144 3.14 -16.98 16.58
CA PRO A 144 2.62 -15.75 15.97
C PRO A 144 3.64 -15.05 15.04
N MET A 145 3.16 -14.21 14.12
CA MET A 145 4.04 -13.31 13.36
C MET A 145 4.88 -12.46 14.32
N ALA A 146 6.11 -12.12 13.94
CA ALA A 146 7.04 -11.44 14.85
C ALA A 146 7.64 -10.19 14.24
N ILE A 147 7.76 -9.13 15.05
CA ILE A 147 8.56 -7.95 14.72
C ILE A 147 10.04 -8.37 14.71
N VAL A 148 10.75 -8.03 13.63
CA VAL A 148 12.18 -8.32 13.44
C VAL A 148 13.01 -7.06 13.21
N ALA A 149 12.37 -5.90 13.08
CA ALA A 149 12.99 -4.58 13.24
C ALA A 149 11.92 -3.53 13.52
N GLU A 150 12.31 -2.44 14.18
CA GLU A 150 11.44 -1.30 14.49
C GLU A 150 12.07 0.03 14.08
N TYR A 151 11.19 0.95 13.70
CA TYR A 151 11.52 2.33 13.36
C TYR A 151 10.58 3.28 14.09
N ASP A 152 11.13 4.41 14.56
CA ASP A 152 10.37 5.47 15.22
C ASP A 152 9.83 6.53 14.24
N ASN A 153 8.94 7.38 14.77
CA ASN A 153 8.28 8.48 14.05
C ASN A 153 9.24 9.60 13.60
N SER A 154 10.43 9.70 14.19
CA SER A 154 11.46 10.65 13.77
C SER A 154 12.18 10.16 12.50
N THR A 155 12.26 8.85 12.35
CA THR A 155 12.87 8.17 11.20
C THR A 155 11.87 8.04 10.06
N ILE A 156 10.67 7.51 10.33
CA ILE A 156 9.61 7.25 9.35
C ILE A 156 8.37 8.07 9.70
N GLY A 157 7.89 8.86 8.74
CA GLY A 157 6.70 9.69 8.90
C GLY A 157 5.42 8.86 9.04
N ALA A 158 4.35 9.55 9.40
CA ALA A 158 3.01 8.98 9.55
C ALA A 158 2.42 8.47 8.22
N ASN A 159 1.28 7.78 8.33
CA ASN A 159 0.34 7.59 7.22
C ASN A 159 0.93 7.02 5.91
N GLY A 160 1.91 6.11 6.00
CA GLY A 160 2.44 5.44 4.81
C GLY A 160 1.49 4.36 4.28
N CYS A 161 1.31 4.26 2.95
CA CYS A 161 0.60 3.12 2.35
C CYS A 161 1.11 2.65 0.97
N GLY A 162 1.80 3.51 0.23
CA GLY A 162 2.52 3.16 -0.98
C GLY A 162 3.75 2.31 -0.71
N GLY A 163 3.92 1.24 -1.49
CA GLY A 163 5.10 0.39 -1.48
C GLY A 163 5.49 -0.08 -2.88
N ALA A 164 6.79 -0.07 -3.18
CA ALA A 164 7.33 -0.46 -4.47
C ALA A 164 8.68 -1.18 -4.31
N ALA A 165 8.80 -2.42 -4.81
CA ALA A 165 10.08 -3.14 -4.81
C ALA A 165 10.87 -2.98 -6.12
N GLY A 166 12.05 -2.38 -6.04
CA GLY A 166 13.01 -2.22 -7.14
C GLY A 166 14.36 -2.85 -6.80
N GLY A 167 14.83 -3.81 -7.61
CA GLY A 167 16.07 -4.53 -7.31
C GLY A 167 16.07 -5.18 -5.92
N ASN A 168 17.12 -4.96 -5.13
CA ASN A 168 17.22 -5.43 -3.74
C ASN A 168 16.62 -4.45 -2.71
N HIS A 169 15.80 -3.49 -3.14
CA HIS A 169 15.27 -2.43 -2.29
C HIS A 169 13.75 -2.35 -2.31
N MET A 170 13.18 -1.89 -1.19
CA MET A 170 11.79 -1.55 -1.00
C MET A 170 11.69 -0.04 -0.83
N TYR A 171 10.83 0.59 -1.62
CA TYR A 171 10.49 2.00 -1.51
C TYR A 171 9.15 2.11 -0.80
N ILE A 172 9.08 2.91 0.24
CA ILE A 172 7.89 3.10 1.07
C ILE A 172 7.67 4.60 1.22
N ASN A 173 6.43 5.05 1.13
CA ASN A 173 6.11 6.45 1.38
C ASN A 173 5.61 6.68 2.82
N SER A 174 5.61 7.94 3.23
CA SER A 174 4.84 8.45 4.37
C SER A 174 4.05 9.68 3.93
N GLY A 175 2.94 9.90 4.62
CA GLY A 175 1.98 10.96 4.37
C GLY A 175 1.64 11.79 5.62
N GLY A 176 0.96 12.90 5.39
CA GLY A 176 0.30 13.72 6.41
C GLY A 176 -1.11 13.20 6.72
N GLY A 177 -2.00 14.09 7.15
CA GLY A 177 -3.40 13.78 7.45
C GLY A 177 -3.78 13.84 8.93
N ALA A 178 -2.81 13.85 9.84
CA ALA A 178 -3.13 14.11 11.24
C ALA A 178 -3.48 15.60 11.44
N ALA A 179 -4.33 15.92 12.42
CA ALA A 179 -4.74 17.32 12.69
C ALA A 179 -3.55 18.26 12.93
N ASN A 180 -2.44 17.74 13.46
CA ASN A 180 -1.19 18.45 13.71
C ASN A 180 -0.12 18.25 12.60
N ASN A 181 -0.42 17.50 11.56
CA ASN A 181 0.45 17.24 10.41
C ASN A 181 -0.40 16.97 9.17
N LEU A 182 -1.03 18.02 8.65
CA LEU A 182 -1.99 17.93 7.55
C LEU A 182 -1.32 17.49 6.23
N TYR A 183 -0.05 17.83 6.04
CA TYR A 183 0.70 17.58 4.83
C TYR A 183 2.08 17.02 5.15
N GLU A 184 2.40 15.86 4.59
CA GLU A 184 3.76 15.34 4.54
C GLU A 184 3.93 14.46 3.30
N PHE A 185 5.02 14.63 2.56
CA PHE A 185 5.37 13.69 1.50
C PHE A 185 6.81 13.23 1.70
N ARG A 186 7.01 11.95 2.02
CA ARG A 186 8.35 11.36 2.13
C ARG A 186 8.41 10.02 1.42
N VAL A 187 9.58 9.69 0.91
CA VAL A 187 9.87 8.40 0.27
C VAL A 187 11.17 7.87 0.85
N TYR A 188 11.14 6.64 1.31
CA TYR A 188 12.27 5.94 1.93
C TYR A 188 12.65 4.73 1.10
N LYS A 189 13.94 4.45 1.03
CA LYS A 189 14.51 3.25 0.42
C LYS A 189 15.09 2.37 1.52
N PHE A 190 14.59 1.16 1.57
CA PHE A 190 15.00 0.11 2.50
C PHE A 190 15.68 -1.04 1.75
N PRO A 191 16.70 -1.69 2.31
CA PRO A 191 17.15 -2.99 1.82
C PRO A 191 16.06 -4.04 2.00
N ARG A 192 15.97 -5.04 1.12
CA ARG A 192 14.93 -6.09 1.20
C ARG A 192 15.39 -7.36 1.91
N ASN A 193 16.67 -7.71 1.82
CA ASN A 193 17.15 -9.04 2.21
C ASN A 193 18.32 -8.98 3.21
N GLY A 194 18.39 -9.99 4.08
CA GLY A 194 19.61 -10.37 4.82
C GLY A 194 20.08 -9.44 5.93
N VAL A 195 19.30 -8.40 6.27
CA VAL A 195 19.74 -7.32 7.17
C VAL A 195 18.83 -7.06 8.36
N TYR A 196 17.65 -7.67 8.42
CA TYR A 196 16.70 -7.48 9.52
C TYR A 196 16.84 -8.58 10.57
N SER A 197 17.02 -8.17 11.82
CA SER A 197 17.16 -9.05 12.96
C SER A 197 16.68 -8.32 14.20
N GLY A 198 15.97 -9.02 15.09
CA GLY A 198 15.56 -8.44 16.38
C GLY A 198 16.73 -8.09 17.30
N ARG A 199 17.97 -8.43 16.92
CA ARG A 199 19.19 -7.99 17.61
C ARG A 199 19.72 -6.65 17.10
N ASN A 200 19.21 -6.18 15.97
CA ASN A 200 19.58 -4.87 15.45
C ASN A 200 19.10 -3.79 16.43
N PRO A 201 19.88 -2.73 16.64
CA PRO A 201 19.39 -1.54 17.33
C PRO A 201 18.15 -0.97 16.62
N PRO A 202 17.33 -0.15 17.31
CA PRO A 202 16.25 0.59 16.67
C PRO A 202 16.73 1.36 15.44
N ASN A 203 15.84 1.56 14.47
CA ASN A 203 16.10 2.27 13.21
C ASN A 203 17.21 1.65 12.34
N THR A 204 17.46 0.34 12.47
CA THR A 204 18.55 -0.36 11.77
C THR A 204 18.02 -1.50 10.89
N PRO A 205 18.40 -1.55 9.60
CA PRO A 205 19.26 -0.60 8.87
C PRO A 205 18.61 0.77 8.69
N ARG A 206 19.42 1.83 8.71
CA ARG A 206 18.95 3.20 8.50
C ARG A 206 18.43 3.33 7.06
N PRO A 207 17.17 3.77 6.85
CA PRO A 207 16.64 3.97 5.51
C PRO A 207 17.34 5.15 4.83
N THR A 208 17.45 5.07 3.50
CA THR A 208 17.83 6.23 2.69
C THR A 208 16.57 7.05 2.42
N VAL A 209 16.61 8.36 2.70
CA VAL A 209 15.53 9.28 2.34
C VAL A 209 15.71 9.66 0.87
N VAL A 210 14.77 9.24 0.03
CA VAL A 210 14.75 9.49 -1.43
C VAL A 210 14.04 10.82 -1.72
N ALA A 211 12.99 11.12 -0.95
CA ALA A 211 12.26 12.36 -1.06
C ALA A 211 11.80 12.82 0.32
N ASP A 212 11.79 14.13 0.52
CA ASP A 212 11.35 14.76 1.75
C ASP A 212 10.73 16.12 1.46
N ASP A 213 9.43 16.21 1.68
CA ASP A 213 8.67 17.46 1.62
C ASP A 213 7.69 17.55 2.78
N ARG A 214 8.24 17.94 3.93
CA ARG A 214 7.51 18.22 5.17
C ARG A 214 6.93 19.63 5.26
N ASN A 215 7.31 20.52 4.33
CA ASN A 215 6.93 21.94 4.37
C ASN A 215 5.95 22.33 3.24
N GLY A 216 5.78 21.45 2.25
CA GLY A 216 4.82 21.61 1.18
C GLY A 216 3.40 21.19 1.59
N THR A 217 2.44 21.48 0.72
CA THR A 217 1.02 21.13 0.89
C THR A 217 0.70 19.73 0.34
N ARG A 218 1.63 18.78 0.48
CA ARG A 218 1.60 17.44 -0.14
C ARG A 218 1.46 16.32 0.89
N ASP A 219 0.75 15.24 0.58
CA ASP A 219 0.38 14.11 1.44
C ASP A 219 0.42 12.75 0.68
N ALA A 220 1.52 11.99 0.73
CA ALA A 220 1.67 10.79 -0.14
C ALA A 220 0.65 9.65 0.14
N HIS A 221 0.04 9.04 -0.90
CA HIS A 221 -0.95 7.94 -0.71
C HIS A 221 -0.53 6.60 -1.31
N GLY A 222 -0.10 6.60 -2.57
CA GLY A 222 0.14 5.40 -3.35
C GLY A 222 1.46 5.42 -4.12
N ALA A 223 1.92 4.23 -4.48
CA ALA A 223 3.15 4.00 -5.22
C ALA A 223 2.92 2.91 -6.28
N GLY A 224 3.66 2.97 -7.39
CA GLY A 224 3.70 1.88 -8.36
C GLY A 224 4.97 1.92 -9.20
N ILE A 225 5.28 0.81 -9.89
CA ILE A 225 6.58 0.62 -10.51
C ILE A 225 6.45 0.57 -12.03
N THR A 226 6.86 1.64 -12.72
CA THR A 226 7.34 1.57 -14.10
C THR A 226 8.87 1.46 -13.99
N ARG A 227 9.62 1.83 -15.03
CA ARG A 227 10.90 2.50 -14.77
C ARG A 227 10.65 3.87 -14.08
N ASP A 228 10.10 3.87 -12.84
CA ASP A 228 9.85 4.99 -11.86
C ASP A 228 8.38 5.50 -11.69
N THR A 229 7.77 5.55 -10.47
CA THR A 229 6.62 6.47 -10.06
C THR A 229 6.15 6.39 -8.57
N ASN A 230 5.70 7.50 -7.96
CA ASN A 230 4.94 7.68 -6.69
C ASN A 230 3.92 8.84 -6.83
N GLY A 231 2.77 8.88 -6.15
CA GLY A 231 1.74 9.93 -6.39
C GLY A 231 1.20 10.68 -5.17
N TYR A 232 0.91 11.99 -5.35
CA TYR A 232 -0.04 12.81 -4.57
C TYR A 232 -0.24 14.24 -5.15
N ASN A 233 -1.42 14.86 -4.93
CA ASN A 233 -1.82 16.26 -5.23
C ASN A 233 -2.15 16.55 -6.70
N SER A 234 -3.14 15.88 -7.27
CA SER A 234 -3.37 15.86 -8.73
C SER A 234 -2.09 15.63 -9.55
N VAL A 235 -1.02 15.14 -8.92
CA VAL A 235 0.26 14.90 -9.56
C VAL A 235 0.81 13.54 -9.18
N ILE A 236 1.68 13.02 -10.05
CA ILE A 236 2.47 11.81 -9.82
C ILE A 236 3.95 12.19 -9.94
N ASP A 237 4.68 12.07 -8.84
CA ASP A 237 6.13 12.25 -8.78
C ASP A 237 6.87 10.99 -9.26
N VAL A 238 7.77 11.15 -10.20
CA VAL A 238 8.50 10.05 -10.83
C VAL A 238 9.91 10.02 -10.27
N TYR A 239 10.33 8.93 -9.64
CA TYR A 239 11.65 8.79 -9.00
C TYR A 239 12.51 7.70 -9.61
N SER A 240 13.72 8.04 -10.05
CA SER A 240 14.72 7.10 -10.56
C SER A 240 15.26 6.17 -9.48
N PHE A 241 15.15 4.86 -9.68
CA PHE A 241 15.79 3.87 -8.80
C PHE A 241 17.32 3.87 -8.89
N ASP A 242 17.88 4.29 -10.03
CA ASP A 242 19.33 4.33 -10.25
C ASP A 242 19.97 5.51 -9.51
N THR A 243 19.28 6.64 -9.46
CA THR A 243 19.81 7.90 -8.89
C THR A 243 19.14 8.33 -7.59
N ASP A 244 18.04 7.68 -7.21
CA ASP A 244 17.17 8.04 -6.09
C ASP A 244 16.72 9.53 -6.15
N ARG A 245 16.44 10.04 -7.37
CA ARG A 245 16.06 11.43 -7.61
C ARG A 245 14.73 11.55 -8.35
N LEU A 246 14.02 12.65 -8.07
CA LEU A 246 12.86 13.06 -8.85
C LEU A 246 13.30 13.33 -10.30
N VAL A 247 12.71 12.62 -11.25
CA VAL A 247 12.97 12.78 -12.69
C VAL A 247 11.83 13.48 -13.42
N ASN A 248 10.61 13.44 -12.88
CA ASN A 248 9.47 14.15 -13.45
C ASN A 248 8.34 14.33 -12.43
N ARG A 249 7.42 15.26 -12.72
CA ARG A 249 6.15 15.43 -12.02
C ARG A 249 5.04 15.52 -13.06
N ILE A 250 4.18 14.53 -13.08
CA ILE A 250 3.04 14.44 -14.00
C ILE A 250 1.87 15.21 -13.41
N ASP A 251 1.38 16.25 -14.07
CA ASP A 251 0.16 16.97 -13.68
C ASP A 251 -1.09 16.36 -14.33
N LEU A 252 -1.95 15.77 -13.50
CA LEU A 252 -3.20 15.16 -13.92
C LEU A 252 -4.26 16.20 -14.34
N LYS A 253 -4.15 17.46 -13.89
CA LYS A 253 -5.05 18.55 -14.32
C LYS A 253 -4.76 19.01 -15.74
N ALA A 254 -3.53 18.81 -16.24
CA ALA A 254 -3.13 19.21 -17.59
C ALA A 254 -4.01 18.61 -18.71
N ALA A 255 -4.66 17.47 -18.44
CA ALA A 255 -5.58 16.84 -19.38
C ALA A 255 -6.95 17.54 -19.48
N ASN A 256 -7.28 18.48 -18.58
CA ASN A 256 -8.57 19.18 -18.51
C ASN A 256 -9.81 18.25 -18.46
N LEU A 257 -9.64 17.01 -17.99
CA LEU A 257 -10.74 16.06 -17.83
C LEU A 257 -11.55 16.29 -16.55
N THR A 258 -10.94 16.93 -15.55
CA THR A 258 -11.56 17.34 -14.30
C THR A 258 -10.70 18.40 -13.61
N SER A 259 -11.32 19.24 -12.79
CA SER A 259 -10.65 20.28 -12.01
C SER A 259 -9.85 19.73 -10.82
N ASP A 260 -10.16 18.50 -10.37
CA ASP A 260 -9.54 17.93 -9.17
C ASP A 260 -9.43 16.38 -9.20
N PRO A 261 -8.51 15.85 -10.02
CA PRO A 261 -8.21 14.42 -10.12
C PRO A 261 -7.29 13.97 -8.97
N THR A 262 -7.77 14.01 -7.73
CA THR A 262 -6.96 13.66 -6.56
C THR A 262 -6.62 12.16 -6.55
N PRO A 263 -5.34 11.77 -6.71
CA PRO A 263 -4.94 10.38 -6.79
C PRO A 263 -4.83 9.71 -5.41
N ASP A 264 -5.09 8.41 -5.36
CA ASP A 264 -4.99 7.58 -4.16
C ASP A 264 -4.00 6.42 -4.38
N ALA A 265 -4.43 5.35 -5.05
CA ALA A 265 -3.59 4.19 -5.36
C ALA A 265 -3.19 4.20 -6.85
N LEU A 266 -2.01 3.66 -7.15
CA LEU A 266 -1.47 3.56 -8.51
C LEU A 266 -1.04 2.12 -8.81
N THR A 267 -1.31 1.64 -10.01
CA THR A 267 -0.73 0.42 -10.57
C THR A 267 -0.39 0.63 -12.04
N ILE A 268 0.46 -0.22 -12.59
CA ILE A 268 0.96 -0.09 -13.96
C ILE A 268 0.69 -1.37 -14.74
N SER A 269 0.36 -1.20 -16.01
CA SER A 269 0.12 -2.31 -16.92
C SER A 269 1.35 -3.22 -16.97
N PRO A 270 1.20 -4.54 -17.09
CA PRO A 270 2.37 -5.42 -17.09
C PRO A 270 3.36 -5.14 -18.24
N ILE A 271 2.90 -4.57 -19.36
CA ILE A 271 3.75 -4.14 -20.49
C ILE A 271 4.24 -2.69 -20.37
N GLN A 272 3.87 -1.99 -19.27
CA GLN A 272 4.32 -0.65 -18.88
C GLN A 272 4.00 0.47 -19.87
N ASP A 273 2.94 0.30 -20.67
CA ASP A 273 2.43 1.30 -21.61
C ASP A 273 1.29 2.14 -21.02
N HIS A 274 0.71 1.69 -19.90
CA HIS A 274 -0.36 2.41 -19.20
C HIS A 274 -0.14 2.36 -17.68
N ALA A 275 -0.58 3.41 -17.01
CA ALA A 275 -0.78 3.44 -15.57
C ALA A 275 -2.26 3.65 -15.26
N PHE A 276 -2.67 3.13 -14.12
CA PHE A 276 -4.05 3.19 -13.64
C PHE A 276 -4.00 3.78 -12.23
N VAL A 277 -4.75 4.84 -12.01
CA VAL A 277 -4.79 5.56 -10.74
C VAL A 277 -6.22 5.57 -10.22
N SER A 278 -6.43 5.20 -8.97
CA SER A 278 -7.72 5.44 -8.34
C SER A 278 -7.81 6.90 -7.92
N LEU A 279 -8.95 7.53 -8.19
CA LEU A 279 -9.20 8.94 -7.96
C LEU A 279 -10.27 9.10 -6.88
N ARG A 280 -10.06 10.00 -5.92
CA ARG A 280 -11.00 10.24 -4.83
C ARG A 280 -12.09 11.24 -5.18
N GLY A 281 -13.25 11.04 -4.57
CA GLY A 281 -14.36 11.99 -4.58
C GLY A 281 -14.30 12.96 -3.39
N ALA A 282 -15.34 13.79 -3.28
CA ALA A 282 -15.39 14.85 -2.28
C ALA A 282 -15.66 14.33 -0.87
N PHE A 283 -16.31 13.15 -0.77
CA PHE A 283 -16.75 12.55 0.49
C PHE A 283 -16.38 11.06 0.56
N PRO A 284 -15.08 10.71 0.59
CA PRO A 284 -14.64 9.32 0.63
C PRO A 284 -15.08 8.60 1.94
N LEU A 285 -15.36 7.29 1.86
CA LEU A 285 -15.90 6.48 2.96
C LEU A 285 -14.84 5.87 3.88
N SER A 286 -13.62 5.70 3.39
CA SER A 286 -12.51 5.06 4.12
C SER A 286 -12.18 5.77 5.42
N GLY A 287 -12.55 7.06 5.56
CA GLY A 287 -12.21 7.85 6.75
C GLY A 287 -10.70 7.90 6.97
N ASP A 288 -9.94 7.77 5.89
CA ASP A 288 -8.49 7.79 5.85
C ASP A 288 -7.96 9.02 6.60
N PRO A 289 -6.93 8.91 7.47
CA PRO A 289 -6.32 10.07 8.08
C PRO A 289 -5.93 11.15 7.06
N HIS A 290 -5.65 10.80 5.82
CA HIS A 290 -5.24 11.75 4.79
C HIS A 290 -6.28 12.81 4.37
N ILE A 291 -5.81 14.00 3.95
CA ILE A 291 -6.65 15.10 3.41
C ILE A 291 -6.88 14.95 1.89
N SER A 292 -6.80 13.72 1.40
CA SER A 292 -7.00 13.43 -0.02
C SER A 292 -8.49 13.33 -0.33
N THR A 293 -9.06 14.46 -0.72
CA THR A 293 -10.39 14.55 -1.33
C THR A 293 -10.24 15.13 -2.72
N GLY A 294 -11.14 14.76 -3.62
CA GLY A 294 -11.15 15.22 -5.00
C GLY A 294 -12.56 15.49 -5.50
N SER A 295 -12.73 15.82 -6.78
CA SER A 295 -14.07 16.00 -7.36
C SER A 295 -14.54 14.80 -8.19
N SER A 296 -13.66 13.85 -8.47
CA SER A 296 -13.85 12.86 -9.54
C SER A 296 -13.53 11.44 -9.09
N ALA A 297 -14.37 10.89 -8.21
CA ALA A 297 -14.26 9.50 -7.80
C ALA A 297 -14.27 8.56 -9.01
N GLY A 298 -13.22 7.75 -9.15
CA GLY A 298 -13.12 6.87 -10.32
C GLY A 298 -11.76 6.22 -10.52
N LEU A 299 -11.53 5.80 -11.76
CA LEU A 299 -10.27 5.27 -12.25
C LEU A 299 -9.73 6.17 -13.38
N GLY A 300 -8.60 6.81 -13.13
CA GLY A 300 -7.81 7.47 -14.16
C GLY A 300 -6.99 6.43 -14.95
N VAL A 301 -7.00 6.56 -16.27
CA VAL A 301 -6.18 5.78 -17.21
C VAL A 301 -5.16 6.72 -17.81
N LEU A 302 -3.88 6.43 -17.59
CA LEU A 302 -2.76 7.19 -18.11
C LEU A 302 -2.04 6.40 -19.19
N VAL A 303 -1.61 7.08 -20.25
CA VAL A 303 -0.67 6.53 -21.23
C VAL A 303 0.74 6.85 -20.77
N VAL A 304 1.58 5.83 -20.65
CA VAL A 304 2.97 5.96 -20.20
C VAL A 304 3.86 6.30 -21.38
N GLU A 305 4.73 7.29 -21.19
CA GLU A 305 5.62 7.85 -22.20
C GLU A 305 7.06 7.89 -21.69
N GLY A 306 7.99 8.24 -22.58
CA GLY A 306 9.38 8.49 -22.17
C GLY A 306 10.01 7.31 -21.43
N VAL A 307 9.63 6.08 -21.79
CA VAL A 307 10.15 4.85 -21.19
C VAL A 307 9.82 4.75 -19.68
N GLY A 308 8.66 5.25 -19.25
CA GLY A 308 8.23 5.24 -17.84
C GLY A 308 8.43 6.56 -17.11
N ARG A 309 9.16 7.51 -17.71
CA ARG A 309 9.51 8.79 -17.07
C ARG A 309 8.40 9.83 -17.12
N SER A 310 7.38 9.64 -17.95
CA SER A 310 6.25 10.55 -18.08
C SER A 310 4.97 9.76 -18.33
N ALA A 311 3.84 10.41 -18.13
CA ALA A 311 2.54 9.92 -18.56
C ALA A 311 1.59 11.10 -18.75
N HIS A 312 0.52 10.90 -19.51
CA HIS A 312 -0.60 11.84 -19.55
C HIS A 312 -1.90 11.11 -19.21
N LEU A 313 -2.79 11.79 -18.47
CA LEU A 313 -4.11 11.27 -18.16
C LEU A 313 -4.97 11.29 -19.44
N GLN A 314 -5.35 10.12 -19.92
CA GLN A 314 -6.10 9.95 -21.16
C GLN A 314 -7.61 9.87 -20.91
N LYS A 315 -8.02 9.23 -19.81
CA LYS A 315 -9.43 8.97 -19.51
C LYS A 315 -9.69 8.87 -18.02
N ILE A 316 -10.91 9.26 -17.60
CA ILE A 316 -11.45 8.95 -16.28
C ILE A 316 -12.68 8.07 -16.46
N LEU A 317 -12.70 6.93 -15.77
CA LEU A 317 -13.89 6.09 -15.61
C LEU A 317 -14.51 6.41 -14.24
N THR A 318 -15.63 7.09 -14.22
CA THR A 318 -16.27 7.53 -12.98
C THR A 318 -16.86 6.34 -12.23
N ILE A 319 -16.76 6.41 -10.90
CA ILE A 319 -17.39 5.47 -9.96
C ILE A 319 -18.31 6.29 -9.06
N THR A 320 -19.55 5.82 -8.89
CA THR A 320 -20.57 6.52 -8.10
C THR A 320 -21.13 5.62 -7.01
N ASN A 321 -21.33 6.18 -5.83
CA ASN A 321 -22.04 5.54 -4.73
C ASN A 321 -22.89 6.60 -4.01
N ILE A 322 -24.13 6.79 -4.47
CA ILE A 322 -25.00 7.84 -3.95
C ILE A 322 -25.71 7.34 -2.69
N VAL A 323 -25.42 7.99 -1.56
CA VAL A 323 -26.07 7.72 -0.27
C VAL A 323 -26.64 9.02 0.27
N GLY A 324 -27.97 9.11 0.34
CA GLY A 324 -28.65 10.33 0.78
C GLY A 324 -28.37 11.55 -0.10
N GLY A 325 -28.24 11.35 -1.42
CA GLY A 325 -27.92 12.42 -2.37
C GLY A 325 -26.44 12.83 -2.43
N VAL A 326 -25.59 12.28 -1.56
CA VAL A 326 -24.14 12.55 -1.54
C VAL A 326 -23.39 11.41 -2.24
N ASN A 327 -22.51 11.74 -3.19
CA ASN A 327 -21.62 10.73 -3.78
C ASN A 327 -20.50 10.39 -2.78
N ARG A 328 -20.59 9.18 -2.22
CA ARG A 328 -19.65 8.60 -1.27
C ARG A 328 -18.75 7.54 -1.91
N ALA A 329 -18.53 7.63 -3.23
CA ALA A 329 -17.62 6.73 -3.91
C ALA A 329 -16.19 6.96 -3.41
N ASP A 330 -15.53 5.86 -3.08
CA ASP A 330 -14.19 5.86 -2.52
C ASP A 330 -13.39 4.68 -3.07
N PRO A 331 -12.96 4.76 -4.34
CA PRO A 331 -12.07 3.76 -4.90
C PRO A 331 -10.69 3.90 -4.23
N HIS A 332 -10.56 3.25 -3.08
CA HIS A 332 -9.36 3.24 -2.25
C HIS A 332 -8.52 1.99 -2.53
N GLY A 333 -8.00 1.89 -3.76
CA GLY A 333 -7.22 0.76 -4.24
C GLY A 333 -7.41 0.44 -5.72
N VAL A 334 -6.32 0.05 -6.38
CA VAL A 334 -6.32 -0.41 -7.77
C VAL A 334 -5.21 -1.45 -7.97
N ASP A 335 -5.51 -2.51 -8.71
CA ASP A 335 -4.51 -3.42 -9.29
C ASP A 335 -5.07 -4.01 -10.59
N VAL A 336 -4.20 -4.57 -11.43
CA VAL A 336 -4.52 -5.04 -12.78
C VAL A 336 -4.29 -6.55 -12.94
N ARG A 337 -4.97 -7.19 -13.88
CA ARG A 337 -4.61 -8.54 -14.36
C ARG A 337 -4.59 -8.57 -15.87
N THR A 338 -3.69 -9.37 -16.44
CA THR A 338 -3.76 -9.65 -17.87
C THR A 338 -4.95 -10.57 -18.14
N THR A 339 -5.73 -10.23 -19.17
CA THR A 339 -6.91 -10.99 -19.59
C THR A 339 -6.72 -11.62 -20.97
N ASN A 340 -5.62 -11.33 -21.67
CA ASN A 340 -5.32 -11.88 -22.99
C ASN A 340 -3.91 -12.49 -23.04
N ASP A 341 -3.74 -13.50 -23.91
CA ASP A 341 -2.46 -14.21 -24.07
C ASP A 341 -1.38 -13.37 -24.78
N ARG A 342 -1.78 -12.34 -25.55
CA ARG A 342 -0.84 -11.44 -26.24
C ARG A 342 0.01 -10.63 -25.24
N CYS A 343 -0.60 -10.10 -24.18
CA CYS A 343 0.13 -9.45 -23.09
C CYS A 343 1.01 -10.43 -22.31
N THR A 344 0.56 -11.68 -22.15
CA THR A 344 1.33 -12.74 -21.49
C THR A 344 2.61 -13.12 -22.28
N LYS A 345 2.54 -13.13 -23.61
CA LYS A 345 3.72 -13.38 -24.48
C LYS A 345 4.76 -12.26 -24.41
N ILE A 346 4.35 -10.99 -24.40
CA ILE A 346 5.26 -9.83 -24.25
C ILE A 346 5.98 -9.84 -22.89
N LEU A 347 5.29 -10.27 -21.83
CA LEU A 347 5.90 -10.44 -20.51
C LEU A 347 7.00 -11.52 -20.47
N SER A 348 6.86 -12.58 -21.27
CA SER A 348 7.84 -13.66 -21.35
C SER A 348 9.13 -13.27 -22.06
N THR A 349 9.06 -12.32 -23.01
CA THR A 349 10.21 -11.76 -23.73
C THR A 349 10.90 -10.65 -22.94
N HIS A 350 10.18 -9.76 -22.25
CA HIS A 350 10.80 -8.70 -21.44
C HIS A 350 11.43 -9.20 -20.13
N ARG A 351 11.02 -10.35 -19.58
CA ARG A 351 11.72 -10.99 -18.45
C ARG A 351 13.15 -11.45 -18.80
N ARG A 352 13.52 -11.55 -20.08
CA ARG A 352 14.88 -11.89 -20.51
C ARG A 352 15.85 -10.70 -20.55
N LEU A 353 15.36 -9.48 -20.27
CA LEU A 353 16.15 -8.24 -20.28
C LEU A 353 16.28 -7.60 -18.88
N ARG A 354 16.13 -8.40 -17.81
CA ARG A 354 16.46 -7.98 -16.44
C ARG A 354 17.78 -8.57 -16.01
#